data_AF-A0A2M7K9H1-F1
#
_entry.id   AF-A0A2M7K9H1-F1
#
_cell.length_a   1.000
_cell.length_b   1.000
_cell.length_c   1.000
_cell.angle_alpha   90.00
_cell.angle_beta   90.00
_cell.angle_gamma   90.00
#
_symmetry.space_group_name_H-M   'P 1'
#
loop_
_entity.id
_entity.type
_entity.pdbx_description
1 polymer ?
#
loop_
_entity_poly.entity_id
_entity_poly.type
_entity_poly.pdbx_seq_one_letter_code
_entity_poly.pdbx_strand_id
1 'polypeptide(L)'
;MKKSFLVIALIAIIFGSCKKDTINSTTTTPPAKYTINSSDVGDTTTNYLMAKDTTNLDSFLLGDPGEGKTWDFALAGNDKTDTMKFLNPSSTPAASSFPTSNLVMMPEPGQEIYAYLNKTDALLEMIGLYSNQQGIIMNAAHTDKQTIIKFPAYFGTSFTDAGAVDVIVNYSGTWIKLEMRSNYSSQIDASGKITTPTGTFDCIRDK
;
A
#
# COMPACT_ATOMS: atom_id res chain seq x y z
N MET A 1 32.96 -4.62 8.75
CA MET A 1 31.64 -4.74 9.39
C MET A 1 30.74 -3.64 8.85
N LYS A 2 29.85 -3.98 7.91
CA LYS A 2 28.89 -3.04 7.31
C LYS A 2 27.76 -2.79 8.32
N LYS A 3 27.73 -1.60 8.92
CA LYS A 3 26.59 -1.16 9.74
C LYS A 3 25.51 -0.69 8.77
N SER A 4 24.47 -1.51 8.59
CA SER A 4 23.27 -1.11 7.87
C SER A 4 22.55 -0.07 8.72
N PHE A 5 22.52 1.17 8.26
CA PHE A 5 21.74 2.24 8.88
C PHE A 5 20.27 2.02 8.51
N LEU A 6 19.45 1.76 9.52
CA LEU A 6 18.00 1.89 9.44
C LEU A 6 17.67 3.39 9.30
N VAL A 7 17.46 3.86 8.08
CA VAL A 7 17.04 5.24 7.82
C VAL A 7 15.53 5.29 8.02
N ILE A 8 15.10 5.65 9.23
CA ILE A 8 13.74 6.12 9.48
C ILE A 8 13.76 7.63 9.18
N ALA A 9 13.33 8.00 7.98
CA ALA A 9 13.19 9.40 7.61
C ALA A 9 12.06 10.03 8.44
N LEU A 10 12.45 10.85 9.42
CA LEU A 10 11.55 11.67 10.22
C LEU A 10 11.39 13.01 9.50
N ILE A 11 10.25 13.23 8.85
CA ILE A 11 9.83 14.54 8.36
C ILE A 11 8.54 14.92 9.10
N ALA A 12 8.64 15.94 9.93
CA ALA A 12 7.51 16.59 10.61
C ALA A 12 6.61 17.30 9.59
N ILE A 13 5.31 17.48 9.88
CA ILE A 13 4.51 18.70 9.62
C ILE A 13 3.01 18.49 9.96
N ILE A 14 2.48 19.41 10.79
CA ILE A 14 1.10 19.89 11.02
C ILE A 14 0.04 18.90 11.54
N PHE A 15 -0.40 19.14 12.78
CA PHE A 15 -1.61 18.58 13.38
C PHE A 15 -2.87 19.17 12.72
N GLY A 16 -3.36 18.51 11.67
CA GLY A 16 -4.80 18.43 11.42
C GLY A 16 -5.26 17.08 11.97
N SER A 17 -6.15 17.07 12.96
CA SER A 17 -6.88 15.84 13.30
C SER A 17 -7.76 15.49 12.09
N CYS A 18 -7.18 14.76 11.13
CA CYS A 18 -7.94 14.20 10.03
C CYS A 18 -8.87 13.17 10.65
N LYS A 19 -10.16 13.50 10.74
CA LYS A 19 -11.17 12.49 11.06
C LYS A 19 -11.19 11.52 9.89
N LYS A 20 -11.18 10.22 10.19
CA LYS A 20 -11.38 9.17 9.20
C LYS A 20 -12.60 9.47 8.35
N ASP A 21 -12.40 9.57 7.03
CA ASP A 21 -13.49 9.90 6.12
C ASP A 21 -14.56 8.82 6.12
N THR A 22 -15.80 9.22 6.40
CA THR A 22 -16.97 8.36 6.29
C THR A 22 -17.24 8.05 4.81
N ILE A 23 -17.54 6.79 4.48
CA ILE A 23 -17.88 6.40 3.10
C ILE A 23 -19.25 6.98 2.77
N ASN A 24 -19.27 8.11 2.06
CA ASN A 24 -20.48 8.63 1.44
C ASN A 24 -20.49 8.21 -0.04
N SER A 25 -21.31 7.22 -0.38
CA SER A 25 -21.48 6.77 -1.77
C SER A 25 -22.25 7.82 -2.58
N THR A 26 -21.55 8.76 -3.21
CA THR A 26 -22.15 9.62 -4.25
C THR A 26 -22.06 8.89 -5.59
N THR A 27 -23.20 8.50 -6.15
CA THR A 27 -23.30 7.82 -7.44
C THR A 27 -23.09 8.80 -8.60
N THR A 28 -21.84 9.09 -8.93
CA THR A 28 -21.46 9.57 -10.27
C THR A 28 -20.94 8.38 -11.03
N THR A 29 -21.58 8.02 -12.15
CA THR A 29 -21.16 6.90 -13.01
C THR A 29 -19.70 7.09 -13.42
N PRO A 30 -18.76 6.24 -12.94
CA PRO A 30 -17.35 6.40 -13.26
C PRO A 30 -17.12 6.21 -14.76
N PRO A 31 -16.20 6.96 -15.39
CA PRO A 31 -15.73 6.59 -16.72
C PRO A 31 -15.05 5.22 -16.64
N ALA A 32 -15.68 4.21 -17.25
CA ALA A 32 -15.34 2.79 -17.11
C ALA A 32 -13.88 2.42 -17.43
N LYS A 33 -13.13 3.27 -18.12
CA LYS A 33 -11.75 3.01 -18.57
C LYS A 33 -10.66 3.37 -17.55
N TYR A 34 -10.88 4.39 -16.70
CA TYR A 34 -9.89 4.86 -15.72
C TYR A 34 -10.47 4.76 -14.31
N THR A 35 -10.92 3.56 -13.95
CA THR A 35 -11.51 3.27 -12.65
C THR A 35 -10.82 2.06 -12.04
N ILE A 36 -10.44 2.15 -10.77
CA ILE A 36 -9.99 1.02 -9.95
C ILE A 36 -11.14 0.60 -9.04
N ASN A 37 -11.51 -0.67 -9.12
CA ASN A 37 -12.53 -1.33 -8.29
C ASN A 37 -11.88 -2.37 -7.37
N SER A 38 -12.69 -2.94 -6.45
CA SER A 38 -12.25 -4.01 -5.56
C SER A 38 -11.73 -5.26 -6.32
N SER A 39 -12.24 -5.49 -7.54
CA SER A 39 -11.81 -6.57 -8.43
C SER A 39 -10.44 -6.37 -9.05
N ASP A 40 -9.93 -5.13 -9.10
CA ASP A 40 -8.60 -4.83 -9.64
C ASP A 40 -7.49 -5.08 -8.61
N VAL A 41 -7.87 -5.22 -7.33
CA VAL A 41 -6.97 -5.70 -6.28
C VAL A 41 -6.92 -7.22 -6.30
N GLY A 42 -5.71 -7.75 -6.32
CA GLY A 42 -5.44 -9.19 -6.34
C GLY A 42 -6.16 -10.00 -5.26
N ASP A 43 -6.28 -11.28 -5.55
CA ASP A 43 -6.81 -12.30 -4.66
C ASP A 43 -5.74 -13.35 -4.34
N THR A 44 -6.09 -14.39 -3.59
CA THR A 44 -5.15 -15.44 -3.18
C THR A 44 -4.53 -16.27 -4.31
N THR A 45 -4.95 -16.05 -5.56
CA THR A 45 -4.39 -16.68 -6.76
C THR A 45 -3.49 -15.76 -7.56
N THR A 46 -3.48 -14.47 -7.22
CA THR A 46 -2.76 -13.43 -7.94
C THR A 46 -1.34 -13.25 -7.41
N ASN A 47 -0.37 -13.23 -8.32
CA ASN A 47 0.99 -12.79 -8.04
C ASN A 47 1.28 -11.54 -8.87
N TYR A 48 1.76 -10.48 -8.23
CA TYR A 48 2.24 -9.29 -8.94
C TYR A 48 3.76 -9.34 -9.05
N LEU A 49 4.26 -9.28 -10.28
CA LEU A 49 5.68 -9.13 -10.54
C LEU A 49 6.01 -7.65 -10.65
N MET A 50 6.98 -7.20 -9.87
CA MET A 50 7.41 -5.80 -9.83
C MET A 50 8.87 -5.73 -10.27
N ALA A 51 9.12 -5.08 -11.40
CA ALA A 51 10.48 -4.74 -11.81
C ALA A 51 10.98 -3.56 -10.96
N LYS A 52 12.21 -3.64 -10.49
CA LYS A 52 12.90 -2.58 -9.76
C LYS A 52 14.07 -2.07 -10.61
N ASP A 53 13.99 -0.80 -10.98
CA ASP A 53 15.07 -0.05 -11.61
C ASP A 53 15.76 0.83 -10.56
N THR A 54 17.09 0.81 -10.53
CA THR A 54 17.95 1.59 -9.64
C THR A 54 18.94 2.47 -10.40
N THR A 55 18.88 2.47 -11.74
CA THR A 55 19.91 3.07 -12.60
C THR A 55 19.52 4.41 -13.22
N ASN A 56 18.24 4.62 -13.54
CA ASN A 56 17.76 5.79 -14.31
C ASN A 56 16.70 6.62 -13.57
N LEU A 57 16.87 6.82 -12.26
CA LEU A 57 15.85 7.42 -11.38
C LEU A 57 15.47 8.86 -11.75
N ASP A 58 16.41 9.65 -12.27
CA ASP A 58 16.18 11.08 -12.57
C ASP A 58 15.43 11.32 -13.88
N SER A 59 15.28 10.29 -14.72
CA SER A 59 14.63 10.41 -16.04
C SER A 59 13.11 10.33 -15.98
N PHE A 60 12.56 9.91 -14.84
CA PHE A 60 11.14 9.63 -14.68
C PHE A 60 10.45 10.76 -13.91
N LEU A 61 9.50 11.41 -14.57
CA LEU A 61 8.71 12.49 -14.00
C LEU A 61 7.30 11.99 -13.64
N LEU A 62 6.76 12.45 -12.51
CA LEU A 62 5.38 12.18 -12.06
C LEU A 62 4.29 12.71 -13.03
N GLY A 63 4.66 13.61 -13.95
CA GLY A 63 3.78 14.28 -14.90
C GLY A 63 2.87 15.35 -14.28
N ASP A 64 2.04 15.99 -15.10
CA ASP A 64 1.08 17.02 -14.69
C ASP A 64 -0.31 16.44 -14.37
N PRO A 65 -1.09 17.06 -13.46
CA PRO A 65 -2.47 16.65 -13.19
C PRO A 65 -3.40 16.83 -14.41
N GLY A 66 -4.53 16.12 -14.40
CA GLY A 66 -5.59 16.20 -15.41
C GLY A 66 -5.89 14.87 -16.11
N GLU A 67 -6.91 14.87 -16.97
CA GLU A 67 -7.33 13.69 -17.73
C GLU A 67 -6.58 13.54 -19.05
N GLY A 68 -6.55 12.32 -19.59
CA GLY A 68 -5.95 12.02 -20.89
C GLY A 68 -4.43 12.12 -20.94
N LYS A 69 -3.76 11.93 -19.80
CA LYS A 69 -2.30 11.99 -19.72
C LYS A 69 -1.65 10.78 -20.35
N THR A 70 -0.39 10.96 -20.73
CA THR A 70 0.50 9.88 -21.14
C THR A 70 1.76 9.96 -20.31
N TRP A 71 2.12 8.87 -19.65
CA TRP A 71 3.39 8.73 -18.95
C TRP A 71 4.21 7.63 -19.63
N ASP A 72 5.41 7.98 -20.05
CA ASP A 72 6.29 7.06 -20.79
C ASP A 72 7.43 6.58 -19.90
N PHE A 73 7.36 5.30 -19.55
CA PHE A 73 8.38 4.55 -18.83
C PHE A 73 8.88 3.37 -19.69
N ALA A 74 8.77 3.43 -21.02
CA ALA A 74 9.19 2.35 -21.91
C ALA A 74 10.68 1.99 -21.77
N LEU A 75 11.49 2.92 -21.28
CA LEU A 75 12.93 2.77 -21.05
C LEU A 75 13.28 2.39 -19.61
N ALA A 76 12.29 2.11 -18.75
CA ALA A 76 12.57 1.62 -17.39
C ALA A 76 13.36 0.31 -17.44
N GLY A 77 14.46 0.27 -16.69
CA GLY A 77 15.29 -0.90 -16.52
C GLY A 77 14.64 -1.96 -15.63
N ASN A 78 15.34 -3.09 -15.48
CA ASN A 78 14.97 -4.15 -14.55
C ASN A 78 16.24 -4.75 -13.95
N ASP A 79 16.66 -4.22 -12.80
CA ASP A 79 17.82 -4.72 -12.06
C ASP A 79 17.46 -5.90 -11.16
N LYS A 80 16.25 -5.88 -10.60
CA LYS A 80 15.67 -6.95 -9.78
C LYS A 80 14.19 -7.06 -10.10
N THR A 81 13.70 -8.28 -10.24
CA THR A 81 12.26 -8.56 -10.20
C THR A 81 11.90 -9.06 -8.81
N ASP A 82 10.93 -8.39 -8.19
CA ASP A 82 10.31 -8.81 -6.95
C ASP A 82 8.91 -9.39 -7.22
N THR A 83 8.39 -10.14 -6.26
CA THR A 83 7.05 -10.72 -6.34
C THR A 83 6.26 -10.30 -5.13
N MET A 84 5.07 -9.77 -5.33
CA MET A 84 4.09 -9.61 -4.25
C MET A 84 3.02 -10.69 -4.39
N LYS A 85 2.66 -11.31 -3.26
CA LYS A 85 1.62 -12.34 -3.20
C LYS A 85 0.49 -11.92 -2.30
N PHE A 86 -0.70 -12.41 -2.63
CA PHE A 86 -1.84 -12.35 -1.75
C PHE A 86 -2.14 -13.75 -1.23
N LEU A 87 -2.42 -13.86 0.07
CA LEU A 87 -2.59 -15.11 0.79
C LEU A 87 -3.90 -15.11 1.56
N ASN A 88 -4.41 -16.31 1.86
CA ASN A 88 -5.50 -16.47 2.80
C ASN A 88 -4.95 -16.20 4.22
N PRO A 89 -5.62 -15.39 5.06
CA PRO A 89 -5.16 -15.15 6.43
C PRO A 89 -4.91 -16.43 7.22
N SER A 90 -5.73 -17.47 7.04
CA SER A 90 -5.58 -18.76 7.75
C SER A 90 -4.30 -19.53 7.40
N SER A 91 -3.62 -19.21 6.29
CA SER A 91 -2.37 -19.85 5.91
C SER A 91 -1.13 -19.14 6.47
N THR A 92 -1.31 -18.17 7.38
CA THR A 92 -0.22 -17.31 7.88
C THR A 92 0.03 -17.53 9.38
N PRO A 93 1.27 -17.30 9.88
CA PRO A 93 1.62 -17.58 11.28
C PRO A 93 0.82 -16.77 12.33
N ALA A 94 0.31 -15.60 11.97
CA ALA A 94 -0.42 -14.72 12.90
C ALA A 94 -1.92 -14.59 12.57
N ALA A 95 -2.49 -15.58 11.88
CA ALA A 95 -3.93 -15.63 11.57
C ALA A 95 -4.82 -15.35 12.80
N SER A 96 -4.49 -15.94 13.95
CA SER A 96 -5.26 -15.79 15.19
C SER A 96 -5.19 -14.37 15.78
N SER A 97 -4.19 -13.58 15.43
CA SER A 97 -4.04 -12.19 15.90
C SER A 97 -4.87 -11.21 15.07
N PHE A 98 -5.31 -11.60 13.88
CA PHE A 98 -6.06 -10.74 12.95
C PHE A 98 -7.35 -11.43 12.46
N PRO A 99 -8.28 -11.80 13.36
CA PRO A 99 -9.45 -12.61 13.03
C PRO A 99 -10.42 -11.94 12.05
N THR A 100 -10.35 -10.61 11.88
CA THR A 100 -11.19 -9.86 10.93
C THR A 100 -10.52 -9.67 9.57
N SER A 101 -9.30 -10.18 9.35
CA SER A 101 -8.65 -10.10 8.04
C SER A 101 -9.32 -11.06 7.08
N ASN A 102 -9.47 -10.65 5.82
CA ASN A 102 -9.94 -11.51 4.73
C ASN A 102 -8.92 -11.67 3.59
N LEU A 103 -7.78 -10.96 3.67
CA LEU A 103 -6.73 -11.00 2.68
C LEU A 103 -5.40 -10.64 3.37
N VAL A 104 -4.32 -11.31 3.00
CA VAL A 104 -2.97 -10.94 3.45
C VAL A 104 -2.11 -10.61 2.26
N MET A 105 -1.35 -9.52 2.33
CA MET A 105 -0.33 -9.17 1.35
C MET A 105 1.05 -9.54 1.90
N MET A 106 1.79 -10.33 1.11
CA MET A 106 3.17 -10.72 1.37
C MET A 106 4.06 -10.03 0.32
N PRO A 107 4.78 -8.95 0.69
CA PRO A 107 5.50 -8.12 -0.28
C PRO A 107 6.75 -8.80 -0.85
N GLU A 108 7.35 -9.77 -0.14
CA GLU A 108 8.52 -10.51 -0.60
C GLU A 108 8.42 -11.99 -0.15
N PRO A 109 8.08 -12.92 -1.06
CA PRO A 109 8.03 -14.35 -0.80
C PRO A 109 9.33 -14.87 -0.20
N GLY A 110 9.21 -15.67 0.86
CA GLY A 110 10.34 -16.19 1.62
C GLY A 110 10.77 -15.30 2.79
N GLN A 111 10.23 -14.08 2.93
CA GLN A 111 10.34 -13.28 4.14
C GLN A 111 9.06 -13.39 4.96
N GLU A 112 9.17 -13.54 6.28
CA GLU A 112 7.99 -13.53 7.15
C GLU A 112 7.56 -12.08 7.41
N ILE A 113 7.05 -11.40 6.38
CA ILE A 113 6.48 -10.06 6.45
C ILE A 113 5.10 -10.12 5.82
N TYR A 114 4.08 -9.73 6.58
CA TYR A 114 2.67 -9.84 6.17
C TYR A 114 1.91 -8.59 6.58
N ALA A 115 1.22 -7.99 5.62
CA ALA A 115 0.20 -6.99 5.90
C ALA A 115 -1.18 -7.66 5.87
N TYR A 116 -1.89 -7.58 6.99
CA TYR A 116 -3.25 -8.10 7.10
C TYR A 116 -4.21 -7.02 6.66
N LEU A 117 -5.06 -7.38 5.71
CA LEU A 117 -5.96 -6.49 5.02
C LEU A 117 -7.41 -6.91 5.25
N ASN A 118 -8.30 -5.93 5.09
CA ASN A 118 -9.73 -6.13 4.93
C ASN A 118 -10.15 -5.51 3.59
N LYS A 119 -10.48 -6.36 2.61
CA LYS A 119 -10.96 -5.97 1.28
C LYS A 119 -12.47 -6.07 1.23
N THR A 120 -13.14 -5.00 0.81
CA THR A 120 -14.58 -4.96 0.53
C THR A 120 -14.82 -4.33 -0.83
N ASP A 121 -16.07 -4.28 -1.30
CA ASP A 121 -16.41 -3.55 -2.52
C ASP A 121 -16.30 -2.03 -2.39
N ALA A 122 -16.16 -1.51 -1.16
CA ALA A 122 -16.08 -0.08 -0.89
C ALA A 122 -14.66 0.42 -0.58
N LEU A 123 -13.78 -0.44 -0.06
CA LEU A 123 -12.41 -0.06 0.29
C LEU A 123 -11.47 -1.26 0.50
N LEU A 124 -10.18 -0.96 0.52
CA LEU A 124 -9.11 -1.81 1.03
C LEU A 124 -8.47 -1.13 2.25
N GLU A 125 -8.49 -1.80 3.40
CA GLU A 125 -7.89 -1.30 4.65
C GLU A 125 -6.77 -2.22 5.14
N MET A 126 -5.71 -1.64 5.69
CA MET A 126 -4.71 -2.34 6.48
C MET A 126 -5.16 -2.38 7.94
N ILE A 127 -5.26 -3.59 8.49
CA ILE A 127 -5.70 -3.81 9.87
C ILE A 127 -4.56 -4.26 10.79
N GLY A 128 -3.41 -4.62 10.23
CA GLY A 128 -2.29 -5.11 11.01
C GLY A 128 -1.07 -5.48 10.19
N LEU A 129 0.05 -5.58 10.88
CA LEU A 129 1.33 -6.03 10.35
C LEU A 129 1.86 -7.16 11.22
N TYR A 130 2.36 -8.20 10.59
CA TYR A 130 3.21 -9.18 11.23
C TYR A 130 4.56 -9.20 10.54
N SER A 131 5.63 -9.24 11.32
CA SER A 131 6.93 -9.66 10.81
C SER A 131 7.68 -10.52 11.81
N ASN A 132 8.46 -11.47 11.33
CA ASN A 132 9.46 -12.16 12.12
C ASN A 132 10.83 -12.00 11.46
N GLN A 133 11.64 -11.11 12.01
CA GLN A 133 12.97 -10.82 11.51
C GLN A 133 14.00 -11.42 12.45
N GLN A 134 14.54 -12.58 12.09
CA GLN A 134 15.59 -13.27 12.85
C GLN A 134 15.18 -13.55 14.32
N GLY A 135 13.91 -13.90 14.53
CA GLY A 135 13.34 -14.18 15.86
C GLY A 135 12.77 -12.94 16.58
N ILE A 136 12.95 -11.75 16.02
CA ILE A 136 12.27 -10.54 16.51
C ILE A 136 10.89 -10.50 15.87
N ILE A 137 9.89 -10.86 16.67
CA ILE A 137 8.49 -10.85 16.26
C ILE A 137 7.90 -9.46 16.50
N MET A 138 7.37 -8.87 15.44
CA MET A 138 6.47 -7.74 15.48
C MET A 138 5.09 -8.25 15.09
N ASN A 139 4.13 -8.14 16.01
CA ASN A 139 2.74 -8.50 15.76
C ASN A 139 1.89 -7.30 16.17
N ALA A 140 1.60 -6.46 15.19
CA ALA A 140 1.16 -5.10 15.39
C ALA A 140 -0.23 -4.91 14.77
N ALA A 141 -1.28 -4.98 15.59
CA ALA A 141 -2.61 -4.61 15.20
C ALA A 141 -2.71 -3.08 15.10
N HIS A 142 -3.39 -2.60 14.05
CA HIS A 142 -3.73 -1.20 13.96
C HIS A 142 -4.79 -0.88 15.03
N THR A 143 -4.46 0.06 15.91
CA THR A 143 -5.41 0.63 16.87
C THR A 143 -6.39 1.58 16.17
N ASP A 144 -5.95 2.20 15.07
CA ASP A 144 -6.80 2.83 14.06
C ASP A 144 -6.38 2.32 12.67
N LYS A 145 -7.33 1.70 11.96
CA LYS A 145 -7.09 1.01 10.68
C LYS A 145 -6.80 2.02 9.58
N GLN A 146 -5.76 1.78 8.80
CA GLN A 146 -5.40 2.66 7.70
C GLN A 146 -6.08 2.23 6.39
N THR A 147 -6.85 3.12 5.79
CA THR A 147 -7.42 2.96 4.45
C THR A 147 -6.31 3.11 3.41
N ILE A 148 -6.16 2.11 2.54
CA ILE A 148 -5.20 2.12 1.44
C ILE A 148 -5.82 2.78 0.20
N ILE A 149 -7.06 2.40 -0.13
CA ILE A 149 -7.80 2.93 -1.27
C ILE A 149 -9.31 2.74 -1.04
N LYS A 150 -10.12 3.67 -1.54
CA LYS A 150 -11.59 3.55 -1.59
C LYS A 150 -12.03 3.19 -3.01
N PHE A 151 -13.06 2.37 -3.13
CA PHE A 151 -13.60 1.93 -4.42
C PHE A 151 -15.01 2.50 -4.66
N PRO A 152 -15.36 2.78 -5.92
CA PRO A 152 -14.44 2.90 -7.06
C PRO A 152 -13.53 4.14 -6.90
N ALA A 153 -12.25 4.03 -7.27
CA ALA A 153 -11.34 5.16 -7.39
C ALA A 153 -11.23 5.60 -8.86
N TYR A 154 -11.40 6.89 -9.12
CA TYR A 154 -11.32 7.48 -10.45
C TYR A 154 -10.93 8.97 -10.36
N PHE A 155 -10.64 9.61 -11.49
CA PHE A 155 -10.26 11.02 -11.51
C PHE A 155 -11.26 11.91 -10.73
N GLY A 156 -10.74 12.70 -9.79
CA GLY A 156 -11.52 13.57 -8.92
C GLY A 156 -11.99 12.94 -7.60
N THR A 157 -11.82 11.63 -7.39
CA THR A 157 -12.05 11.03 -6.07
C THR A 157 -10.89 11.37 -5.12
N SER A 158 -11.20 11.55 -3.84
CA SER A 158 -10.21 11.77 -2.79
C SER A 158 -10.70 11.21 -1.46
N PHE A 159 -9.77 11.00 -0.54
CA PHE A 159 -10.08 10.78 0.86
C PHE A 159 -8.91 11.17 1.76
N THR A 160 -9.20 11.44 3.01
CA THR A 160 -8.22 11.57 4.09
C THR A 160 -8.46 10.50 5.14
N ASP A 161 -7.39 10.02 5.74
CA ASP A 161 -7.44 9.04 6.81
C ASP A 161 -6.30 9.24 7.81
N ALA A 162 -6.45 8.63 8.98
CA ALA A 162 -5.39 8.48 9.95
C ALA A 162 -5.20 7.00 10.27
N GLY A 163 -3.97 6.60 10.55
CA GLY A 163 -3.64 5.26 10.98
C GLY A 163 -2.87 5.31 12.29
N ALA A 164 -3.06 4.29 13.13
CA ALA A 164 -2.32 4.16 14.38
C ALA A 164 -1.96 2.71 14.63
N VAL A 165 -0.71 2.50 15.05
CA VAL A 165 -0.18 1.20 15.47
C VAL A 165 0.58 1.40 16.77
N ASP A 166 0.27 0.57 17.77
CA ASP A 166 1.03 0.48 19.01
C ASP A 166 1.48 -0.97 19.19
N VAL A 167 2.79 -1.19 19.30
CA VAL A 167 3.35 -2.54 19.46
C VAL A 167 4.47 -2.54 20.49
N ILE A 168 4.54 -3.62 21.26
CA ILE A 168 5.66 -3.89 22.17
C ILE A 168 6.48 -5.01 21.55
N VAL A 169 7.77 -4.76 21.35
CA VAL A 169 8.72 -5.73 20.78
C VAL A 169 9.82 -6.05 21.79
N ASN A 170 10.28 -7.30 21.78
CA ASN A 170 11.48 -7.68 22.52
C ASN A 170 12.68 -7.59 21.58
N TYR A 171 13.63 -6.71 21.90
CA TYR A 171 14.89 -6.58 21.18
C TYR A 171 16.04 -6.93 22.10
N SER A 172 16.67 -8.08 21.88
CA SER A 172 17.81 -8.56 22.68
C SER A 172 17.57 -8.53 24.20
N GLY A 173 16.38 -8.94 24.65
CA GLY A 173 16.02 -8.99 26.07
C GLY A 173 15.45 -7.68 26.63
N THR A 174 15.37 -6.61 25.83
CA THR A 174 14.79 -5.32 26.22
C THR A 174 13.42 -5.16 25.58
N TRP A 175 12.41 -4.82 26.39
CA TRP A 175 11.07 -4.51 25.88
C TRP A 175 10.99 -3.05 25.44
N ILE A 176 10.61 -2.84 24.18
CA ILE A 176 10.51 -1.52 23.54
C ILE A 176 9.07 -1.32 23.10
N LYS A 177 8.48 -0.18 23.44
CA LYS A 177 7.20 0.26 22.88
C LYS A 177 7.46 1.09 21.63
N LEU A 178 6.82 0.72 20.53
CA LEU A 178 6.80 1.47 19.28
C LEU A 178 5.38 2.00 19.09
N GLU A 179 5.27 3.30 18.90
CA GLU A 179 4.02 3.98 18.55
C GLU A 179 4.21 4.62 17.18
N MET A 180 3.35 4.25 16.24
CA MET A 180 3.33 4.82 14.90
C MET A 180 1.98 5.47 14.69
N ARG A 181 2.00 6.69 14.15
CA ARG A 181 0.80 7.44 13.75
C ARG A 181 1.05 7.92 12.32
N SER A 182 0.08 7.72 11.45
CA SER A 182 0.12 8.15 10.06
C SER A 182 -1.08 9.04 9.76
N ASN A 183 -0.87 10.02 8.90
CA ASN A 183 -1.94 10.74 8.21
C ASN A 183 -1.80 10.41 6.73
N TYR A 184 -2.90 10.11 6.08
CA TYR A 184 -2.94 9.76 4.68
C TYR A 184 -3.92 10.69 3.97
N SER A 185 -3.50 11.23 2.83
CA SER A 185 -4.35 11.99 1.93
C SER A 185 -4.18 11.35 0.57
N SER A 186 -5.30 10.95 -0.03
CA SER A 186 -5.38 10.43 -1.38
C SER A 186 -6.17 11.44 -2.21
N GLN A 187 -5.60 11.83 -3.33
CA GLN A 187 -6.24 12.70 -4.30
C GLN A 187 -5.94 12.17 -5.70
N ILE A 188 -6.96 11.59 -6.34
CA ILE A 188 -6.83 11.12 -7.71
C ILE A 188 -6.90 12.33 -8.65
N ASP A 189 -5.73 12.89 -8.97
CA ASP A 189 -5.60 14.16 -9.68
C ASP A 189 -5.18 14.01 -11.15
N ALA A 190 -5.03 12.78 -11.66
CA ALA A 190 -4.82 12.52 -13.08
C ALA A 190 -5.38 11.16 -13.53
N SER A 191 -5.72 11.07 -14.82
CA SER A 191 -6.05 9.81 -15.50
C SER A 191 -5.40 9.76 -16.87
N GLY A 192 -5.00 8.57 -17.32
CA GLY A 192 -4.23 8.46 -18.54
C GLY A 192 -3.66 7.08 -18.83
N LYS A 193 -2.66 7.03 -19.71
CA LYS A 193 -1.97 5.81 -20.11
C LYS A 193 -0.54 5.81 -19.60
N ILE A 194 -0.12 4.71 -18.98
CA ILE A 194 1.27 4.43 -18.63
C ILE A 194 1.82 3.44 -19.64
N THR A 195 2.90 3.80 -20.34
CA THR A 195 3.68 2.86 -21.15
C THR A 195 4.87 2.37 -20.35
N THR A 196 5.07 1.05 -20.30
CA THR A 196 6.19 0.36 -19.66
C THR A 196 6.85 -0.57 -20.68
N PRO A 197 8.00 -1.19 -20.38
CA PRO A 197 8.59 -2.20 -21.27
C PRO A 197 7.65 -3.39 -21.55
N THR A 198 6.65 -3.62 -20.70
CA THR A 198 5.71 -4.75 -20.81
C THR A 198 4.41 -4.41 -21.51
N GLY A 199 4.15 -3.12 -21.81
CA GLY A 199 2.93 -2.68 -22.48
C GLY A 199 2.42 -1.33 -22.01
N THR A 200 1.24 -0.97 -22.52
CA THR A 200 0.54 0.28 -22.18
C THR A 200 -0.74 -0.02 -21.42
N PHE A 201 -0.91 0.62 -20.27
CA PHE A 201 -2.00 0.37 -19.32
C PHE A 201 -2.80 1.64 -19.05
N ASP A 202 -4.11 1.49 -18.83
CA ASP A 202 -4.96 2.57 -18.36
C ASP A 202 -4.78 2.74 -16.85
N CYS A 203 -4.51 3.96 -16.40
CA CYS A 203 -4.13 4.24 -15.02
C CYS A 203 -4.75 5.55 -14.51
N ILE A 204 -4.82 5.62 -13.19
CA ILE A 204 -5.08 6.84 -12.44
C ILE A 204 -3.85 7.18 -11.59
N ARG A 205 -3.64 8.46 -11.29
CA ARG A 205 -2.56 8.91 -10.40
C ARG A 205 -3.16 9.33 -9.08
N ASP A 206 -2.70 8.70 -8.01
CA ASP A 206 -2.92 9.16 -6.64
C ASP A 206 -1.72 10.01 -6.18
N LYS A 207 -1.98 11.08 -5.44
CA LYS A 207 -1.00 12.08 -4.99
C LYS A 207 -1.05 12.28 -3.48
#